data_AF-A0A1E4GX25-F1
#
_entry.id   AF-A0A1E4GX25-F1
#
_cell.length_a   1.000
_cell.length_b   1.000
_cell.length_c   1.000
_cell.angle_alpha   90.00
_cell.angle_beta   90.00
_cell.angle_gamma   90.00
#
_symmetry.space_group_name_H-M   'P 1'
#
loop_
_entity.id
_entity.type
_entity.pdbx_description
1 polymer ?
#
loop_
_entity_poly.entity_id
_entity_poly.type
_entity_poly.pdbx_seq_one_letter_code
_entity_poly.pdbx_strand_id
1 'polypeptide(L)'
;MEPDRGARAERLAPYFEAQLRLAHRMAELTGMGLGEAARAHTNLHRRLGLGVPLHFPPSPEWRAYAQALEAARGLEAQLALTCDAFRTAREETTPLPGQERFGCFAFEPPNDTGAVKIHFYNRDTDAAGGPLATAKIARRRGDLAAMVRRIVEAHPAATHIVGRSWLYNLEAYRRLFPPEYAASRAPAPGPLHLSGTSSWGQLIDSREAIRSEVRDAFVANLATLDPERPWTAFPQRVLAVKAPLEAFTRFYGT
;
A
#
# COMPACT_ATOMS: atom_id res chain seq x y z
N MET A 1 -15.05 -5.29 -18.70
CA MET A 1 -14.16 -4.48 -19.53
C MET A 1 -12.95 -4.17 -18.68
N GLU A 2 -11.84 -4.84 -18.97
CA GLU A 2 -10.58 -4.62 -18.24
C GLU A 2 -10.20 -3.15 -18.43
N PRO A 3 -9.89 -2.40 -17.35
CA PRO A 3 -9.61 -0.99 -17.49
C PRO A 3 -8.36 -0.82 -18.36
N ASP A 4 -8.48 -0.02 -19.41
CA ASP A 4 -7.39 0.30 -20.33
C ASP A 4 -6.14 0.74 -19.54
N ARG A 5 -5.08 -0.07 -19.58
CA ARG A 5 -3.80 0.23 -18.92
C ARG A 5 -3.19 1.51 -19.46
N GLY A 6 -3.47 1.88 -20.71
CA GLY A 6 -3.06 3.15 -21.30
C GLY A 6 -3.65 4.32 -20.51
N ALA A 7 -4.98 4.40 -20.42
CA ALA A 7 -5.67 5.41 -19.63
C ALA A 7 -5.26 5.40 -18.14
N ARG A 8 -4.94 4.23 -17.56
CA ARG A 8 -4.41 4.14 -16.18
C ARG A 8 -3.01 4.73 -16.07
N ALA A 9 -2.13 4.47 -17.04
CA ALA A 9 -0.77 5.01 -17.05
C ALA A 9 -0.79 6.55 -17.04
N GLU A 10 -1.69 7.15 -17.83
CA GLU A 10 -1.88 8.60 -17.86
C GLU A 10 -2.36 9.15 -16.50
N ARG A 11 -3.39 8.54 -15.92
CA ARG A 11 -3.89 8.95 -14.59
C ARG A 11 -2.85 8.81 -13.49
N LEU A 12 -2.04 7.75 -13.55
CA LEU A 12 -1.00 7.45 -12.55
C LEU A 12 0.34 8.14 -12.84
N ALA A 13 0.50 8.88 -13.95
CA ALA A 13 1.76 9.54 -14.26
C ALA A 13 2.28 10.44 -13.12
N PRO A 14 1.47 11.31 -12.48
CA PRO A 14 1.96 12.12 -11.36
C PRO A 14 2.28 11.29 -10.10
N TYR A 15 1.70 10.08 -9.98
CA TYR A 15 1.99 9.14 -8.90
C TYR A 15 3.35 8.44 -9.14
N PHE A 16 3.69 8.10 -10.39
CA PHE A 16 5.01 7.60 -10.75
C PHE A 16 6.08 8.69 -10.63
N GLU A 17 5.76 9.91 -11.04
CA GLU A 17 6.66 11.06 -10.91
C GLU A 17 7.05 11.29 -9.44
N ALA A 18 6.09 11.26 -8.51
CA ALA A 18 6.37 11.39 -7.09
C ALA A 18 7.31 10.30 -6.56
N GLN A 19 7.16 9.06 -7.04
CA GLN A 19 8.07 7.97 -6.69
C GLN A 19 9.48 8.19 -7.24
N LEU A 20 9.60 8.64 -8.49
CA LEU A 20 10.89 8.95 -9.10
C LEU A 20 11.60 10.11 -8.38
N ARG A 21 10.86 11.14 -7.95
CA ARG A 21 11.40 12.25 -7.14
C ARG A 21 11.98 11.76 -5.81
N LEU A 22 11.31 10.82 -5.13
CA LEU A 22 11.88 10.20 -3.93
C LEU A 22 13.11 9.36 -4.25
N ALA A 23 13.08 8.58 -5.33
CA ALA A 23 14.21 7.75 -5.74
C ALA A 23 15.45 8.62 -6.04
N HIS A 24 15.27 9.74 -6.75
CA HIS A 24 16.32 10.75 -6.96
C HIS A 24 16.86 11.29 -5.65
N ARG A 25 15.96 11.75 -4.76
CA ARG A 25 16.38 12.33 -3.49
C ARG A 25 17.14 11.33 -2.62
N MET A 26 16.74 10.06 -2.64
CA MET A 26 17.47 9.00 -1.95
C MET A 26 18.83 8.74 -2.60
N ALA A 27 18.91 8.63 -3.92
CA ALA A 27 20.17 8.46 -4.65
C ALA A 27 21.17 9.60 -4.34
N GLU A 28 20.69 10.86 -4.31
CA GLU A 28 21.49 12.02 -3.92
C GLU A 28 22.03 11.94 -2.49
N LEU A 29 21.20 11.51 -1.53
CA LEU A 29 21.54 11.51 -0.10
C LEU A 29 22.38 10.29 0.32
N THR A 30 22.27 9.17 -0.39
CA THR A 30 22.92 7.90 -0.01
C THR A 30 24.04 7.48 -0.96
N GLY A 31 24.14 8.09 -2.14
CA GLY A 31 25.06 7.68 -3.20
C GLY A 31 24.65 6.39 -3.94
N MET A 32 23.45 5.87 -3.69
CA MET A 32 22.89 4.74 -4.44
C MET A 32 22.63 5.12 -5.90
N GLY A 33 22.66 4.13 -6.80
CA GLY A 33 22.09 4.31 -8.14
C GLY A 33 20.58 4.61 -8.06
N LEU A 34 20.06 5.45 -8.95
CA LEU A 34 18.62 5.71 -9.09
C LEU A 34 17.79 4.44 -9.23
N GLY A 35 18.25 3.45 -10.00
CA GLY A 35 17.56 2.17 -10.16
C GLY A 35 17.50 1.34 -8.87
N GLU A 36 18.55 1.44 -8.05
CA GLU A 36 18.58 0.82 -6.72
C GLU A 36 17.67 1.57 -5.72
N ALA A 37 17.78 2.90 -5.69
CA ALA A 37 16.96 3.76 -4.85
C ALA A 37 15.45 3.58 -5.19
N ALA A 38 15.10 3.48 -6.47
CA ALA A 38 13.75 3.18 -6.91
C ALA A 38 13.26 1.82 -6.39
N ARG A 39 14.10 0.79 -6.41
CA ARG A 39 13.74 -0.55 -5.90
C ARG A 39 13.53 -0.55 -4.38
N ALA A 40 14.41 0.13 -3.66
CA ALA A 40 14.45 0.10 -2.20
C ALA A 40 13.39 1.01 -1.56
N HIS A 41 13.10 2.17 -2.17
CA HIS A 41 12.33 3.23 -1.53
C HIS A 41 10.98 3.54 -2.21
N THR A 42 10.60 2.81 -3.27
CA THR A 42 9.32 3.02 -3.97
C THR A 42 8.57 1.70 -4.18
N ASN A 43 7.30 1.76 -4.59
CA ASN A 43 6.54 0.56 -4.96
C ASN A 43 6.54 0.27 -6.46
N LEU A 44 7.44 0.89 -7.24
CA LEU A 44 7.55 0.69 -8.68
C LEU A 44 7.76 -0.80 -9.04
N HIS A 45 8.60 -1.53 -8.29
CA HIS A 45 8.82 -2.96 -8.54
C HIS A 45 7.51 -3.77 -8.55
N ARG A 46 6.59 -3.48 -7.61
CA ARG A 46 5.27 -4.12 -7.56
C ARG A 46 4.36 -3.63 -8.69
N ARG A 47 4.35 -2.32 -8.96
CA ARG A 47 3.50 -1.70 -10.01
C ARG A 47 3.88 -2.15 -11.42
N LEU A 48 5.15 -2.47 -11.63
CA LEU A 48 5.67 -3.04 -12.87
C LEU A 48 5.51 -4.57 -12.95
N GLY A 49 4.75 -5.18 -12.03
CA GLY A 49 4.40 -6.60 -12.09
C GLY A 49 5.54 -7.55 -11.73
N LEU A 50 6.59 -7.06 -11.07
CA LEU A 50 7.80 -7.83 -10.75
C LEU A 50 7.76 -8.43 -9.34
N GLY A 51 6.62 -8.31 -8.65
CA GLY A 51 6.41 -8.89 -7.32
C GLY A 51 7.02 -8.07 -6.18
N VAL A 52 7.12 -8.68 -4.99
CA VAL A 52 7.62 -8.02 -3.77
C VAL A 52 9.16 -8.11 -3.72
N PRO A 53 9.89 -6.98 -3.71
CA PRO A 53 11.34 -6.97 -3.88
C PRO A 53 12.12 -7.57 -2.70
N LEU A 54 11.51 -7.74 -1.52
CA LEU A 54 12.17 -8.17 -0.29
C LEU A 54 12.58 -9.65 -0.27
N HIS A 55 12.06 -10.47 -1.19
CA HIS A 55 12.24 -11.93 -1.12
C HIS A 55 13.20 -12.47 -2.18
N PHE A 56 13.60 -11.68 -3.17
CA PHE A 56 14.35 -12.16 -4.33
C PHE A 56 15.37 -11.14 -4.83
N PRO A 57 16.51 -11.59 -5.39
CA PRO A 57 17.41 -10.71 -6.14
C PRO A 57 16.64 -10.03 -7.28
N PRO A 58 17.09 -8.86 -7.79
CA PRO A 58 16.42 -8.21 -8.90
C PRO A 58 16.27 -9.16 -10.08
N SER A 59 15.10 -9.19 -10.70
CA SER A 59 14.90 -9.97 -11.93
C SER A 59 15.66 -9.32 -13.10
N PRO A 60 15.93 -10.06 -14.20
CA PRO A 60 16.47 -9.47 -15.42
C PRO A 60 15.66 -8.28 -15.93
N GLU A 61 14.34 -8.34 -15.84
CA GLU A 61 13.41 -7.27 -16.23
C GLU A 61 13.60 -6.02 -15.36
N TRP A 62 13.75 -6.18 -14.03
CA TRP A 62 14.07 -5.03 -13.17
C TRP A 62 15.43 -4.44 -13.53
N ARG A 63 16.45 -5.27 -13.78
CA ARG A 63 17.79 -4.78 -14.14
C ARG A 63 17.76 -3.98 -15.45
N ALA A 64 17.03 -4.46 -16.46
CA ALA A 64 16.87 -3.75 -17.73
C ALA A 64 16.15 -2.40 -17.53
N TYR A 65 15.05 -2.39 -16.77
CA TYR A 65 14.35 -1.16 -16.40
C TYR A 65 15.26 -0.19 -15.64
N ALA A 66 15.99 -0.67 -14.64
CA ALA A 66 16.89 0.13 -13.83
C ALA A 66 18.01 0.75 -14.67
N GLN A 67 18.66 -0.03 -15.55
CA GLN A 67 19.69 0.47 -16.46
C GLN A 67 19.15 1.56 -17.40
N ALA A 68 17.94 1.37 -17.93
CA ALA A 68 17.32 2.36 -18.80
C ALA A 68 16.90 3.62 -18.03
N LEU A 69 16.48 3.48 -16.78
CA LEU A 69 16.17 4.60 -15.88
C LEU A 69 17.40 5.46 -15.58
N GLU A 70 18.56 4.84 -15.35
CA GLU A 70 19.85 5.53 -15.16
C GLU A 70 20.31 6.25 -16.43
N ALA A 71 20.13 5.62 -17.60
CA ALA A 71 20.55 6.19 -18.87
C ALA A 71 19.66 7.36 -19.34
N ALA A 72 18.39 7.38 -18.93
CA ALA A 72 17.43 8.42 -19.28
C ALA A 72 17.78 9.76 -18.61
N ARG A 73 17.90 10.82 -19.43
CA ARG A 73 18.27 12.15 -18.94
C ARG A 73 17.03 12.93 -18.50
N GLY A 74 16.95 13.19 -17.21
CA GLY A 74 15.93 14.03 -16.60
C GLY A 74 14.63 13.29 -16.26
N LEU A 75 13.87 13.91 -15.36
CA LEU A 75 12.67 13.33 -14.78
C LEU A 75 11.58 13.01 -15.82
N GLU A 76 11.45 13.83 -16.86
CA GLU A 76 10.45 13.65 -17.91
C GLU A 76 10.68 12.35 -18.71
N ALA A 77 11.92 12.12 -19.17
CA ALA A 77 12.27 10.91 -19.91
C ALA A 77 12.12 9.64 -19.03
N GLN A 78 12.51 9.74 -17.76
CA GLN A 78 12.36 8.67 -16.79
C GLN A 78 10.89 8.36 -16.50
N LEU A 79 10.04 9.39 -16.37
CA LEU A 79 8.60 9.22 -16.19
C LEU A 79 7.95 8.56 -17.40
N ALA A 80 8.30 9.01 -18.62
CA ALA A 80 7.81 8.39 -19.85
C ALA A 80 8.15 6.89 -19.88
N LEU A 81 9.39 6.54 -19.54
CA LEU A 81 9.86 5.16 -19.45
C LEU A 81 9.10 4.36 -18.39
N THR A 82 8.87 4.92 -17.20
CA THR A 82 8.06 4.27 -16.15
C THR A 82 6.62 4.05 -16.59
N CYS A 83 6.01 5.01 -17.28
CA CYS A 83 4.67 4.88 -17.83
C CYS A 83 4.60 3.78 -18.91
N ASP A 84 5.59 3.70 -19.80
CA ASP A 84 5.67 2.65 -20.82
C ASP A 84 5.87 1.26 -20.22
N ALA A 85 6.77 1.15 -19.24
CA ALA A 85 6.97 -0.08 -18.48
C ALA A 85 5.67 -0.50 -17.77
N PHE A 86 4.93 0.47 -17.20
CA PHE A 86 3.64 0.19 -16.59
C PHE A 86 2.58 -0.24 -17.60
N ARG A 87 2.55 0.29 -18.83
CA ARG A 87 1.56 -0.11 -19.85
C ARG A 87 1.69 -1.60 -20.22
N THR A 88 2.92 -2.11 -20.28
CA THR A 88 3.21 -3.50 -20.70
C THR A 88 3.36 -4.48 -19.55
N ALA A 89 3.51 -3.99 -18.32
CA ALA A 89 3.63 -4.80 -17.12
C ALA A 89 2.40 -5.68 -16.86
N ARG A 90 2.63 -6.83 -16.22
CA ARG A 90 1.54 -7.65 -15.65
C ARG A 90 0.89 -6.92 -14.47
N GLU A 91 -0.41 -7.13 -14.28
CA GLU A 91 -1.06 -6.66 -13.05
C GLU A 91 -0.52 -7.41 -11.83
N GLU A 92 -0.49 -6.71 -10.70
CA GLU A 92 -0.20 -7.35 -9.43
C GLU A 92 -1.35 -8.29 -9.04
N THR A 93 -1.02 -9.57 -8.83
CA THR A 93 -1.97 -10.53 -8.28
C THR A 93 -2.24 -10.22 -6.81
N THR A 94 -3.52 -9.97 -6.49
CA THR A 94 -3.98 -9.75 -5.11
C THR A 94 -5.16 -10.69 -4.73
N PRO A 95 -5.19 -11.22 -3.50
CA PRO A 95 -4.27 -10.96 -2.39
C PRO A 95 -2.89 -11.61 -2.62
N LEU A 96 -1.90 -11.28 -1.79
CA LEU A 96 -0.56 -11.87 -1.93
C LEU A 96 -0.58 -13.36 -1.54
N PRO A 97 0.40 -14.19 -1.99
CA PRO A 97 0.49 -15.58 -1.57
C PRO A 97 0.45 -15.73 -0.04
N GLY A 98 -0.30 -16.70 0.45
CA GLY A 98 -0.51 -16.93 1.88
C GLY A 98 -1.61 -16.09 2.54
N GLN A 99 -2.32 -15.26 1.77
CA GLN A 99 -3.43 -14.46 2.27
C GLN A 99 -4.79 -14.98 1.80
N GLU A 100 -5.78 -14.99 2.69
CA GLU A 100 -7.16 -15.35 2.39
C GLU A 100 -8.04 -14.10 2.29
N ARG A 101 -8.78 -13.93 1.18
CA ARG A 101 -9.51 -12.68 0.83
C ARG A 101 -11.01 -12.75 1.15
N PHE A 102 -11.52 -11.64 1.71
CA PHE A 102 -12.93 -11.36 1.99
C PHE A 102 -13.29 -9.97 1.46
N GLY A 103 -13.86 -9.92 0.25
CA GLY A 103 -14.18 -8.66 -0.42
C GLY A 103 -12.94 -7.76 -0.60
N CYS A 104 -12.90 -6.63 0.12
CA CYS A 104 -11.77 -5.70 0.13
C CYS A 104 -10.71 -6.00 1.20
N PHE A 105 -10.93 -7.00 2.05
CA PHE A 105 -10.03 -7.38 3.11
C PHE A 105 -9.33 -8.70 2.80
N ALA A 106 -8.18 -8.92 3.41
CA ALA A 106 -7.57 -10.23 3.49
C ALA A 106 -6.85 -10.39 4.83
N PHE A 107 -6.52 -11.62 5.22
CA PHE A 107 -5.70 -11.87 6.38
C PHE A 107 -4.56 -12.85 6.09
N GLU A 108 -3.43 -12.68 6.79
CA GLU A 108 -2.37 -13.69 6.93
C GLU A 108 -2.70 -14.57 8.16
N PRO A 109 -2.53 -15.92 8.09
CA PRO A 109 -2.70 -16.82 9.23
C PRO A 109 -1.92 -16.36 10.48
N PRO A 110 -2.31 -16.78 11.69
CA PRO A 110 -1.62 -16.35 12.90
C PRO A 110 -0.14 -16.73 12.87
N ASN A 111 0.73 -15.80 13.29
CA ASN A 111 2.13 -16.11 13.55
C ASN A 111 2.31 -16.82 14.91
N ASP A 112 3.57 -17.07 15.31
CA ASP A 112 3.91 -17.75 16.56
C ASP A 112 3.41 -17.07 17.84
N THR A 113 3.00 -15.80 17.76
CA THR A 113 2.40 -15.04 18.87
C THR A 113 0.86 -15.04 18.85
N GLY A 114 0.25 -15.76 17.91
CA GLY A 114 -1.19 -15.76 17.68
C GLY A 114 -1.72 -14.50 16.98
N ALA A 115 -0.84 -13.66 16.43
CA ALA A 115 -1.24 -12.41 15.78
C ALA A 115 -1.72 -12.67 14.35
N VAL A 116 -2.97 -12.32 14.06
CA VAL A 116 -3.55 -12.35 12.70
C VAL A 116 -3.43 -10.95 12.09
N LYS A 117 -2.74 -10.85 10.96
CA LYS A 117 -2.54 -9.57 10.29
C LYS A 117 -3.56 -9.36 9.19
N ILE A 118 -4.23 -8.21 9.20
CA ILE A 118 -5.23 -7.86 8.20
C ILE A 118 -4.69 -6.87 7.17
N HIS A 119 -5.22 -6.99 5.96
CA HIS A 119 -4.88 -6.21 4.78
C HIS A 119 -6.13 -5.60 4.18
N PHE A 120 -5.97 -4.43 3.57
CA PHE A 120 -7.00 -3.77 2.80
C PHE A 120 -6.54 -3.59 1.36
N TYR A 121 -7.42 -3.92 0.43
CA TYR A 121 -7.25 -3.73 -0.99
C TYR A 121 -8.31 -2.75 -1.49
N ASN A 122 -7.87 -1.71 -2.19
CA ASN A 122 -8.75 -0.72 -2.81
C ASN A 122 -9.48 -1.34 -4.03
N ARG A 123 -10.48 -2.16 -3.76
CA ARG A 123 -11.35 -2.81 -4.75
C ARG A 123 -12.79 -2.35 -4.54
N ASP A 124 -13.70 -2.73 -5.43
CA ASP A 124 -15.12 -2.34 -5.30
C ASP A 124 -15.30 -0.80 -5.33
N THR A 125 -14.66 -0.17 -6.32
CA THR A 125 -14.92 1.23 -6.69
C THR A 125 -15.90 1.24 -7.87
N ASP A 126 -17.04 1.91 -7.71
CA ASP A 126 -18.09 2.02 -8.73
C ASP A 126 -18.80 3.40 -8.65
N ALA A 127 -20.01 3.48 -9.21
CA ALA A 127 -20.86 4.68 -9.18
C ALA A 127 -21.23 5.12 -7.74
N ALA A 128 -21.35 4.18 -6.79
CA ALA A 128 -21.62 4.47 -5.38
C ALA A 128 -20.36 4.90 -4.59
N GLY A 129 -19.22 5.04 -5.29
CA GLY A 129 -17.95 5.50 -4.72
C GLY A 129 -16.96 4.37 -4.45
N GLY A 130 -15.89 4.72 -3.74
CA GLY A 130 -14.85 3.78 -3.34
C GLY A 130 -15.28 2.81 -2.23
N PRO A 131 -14.44 1.81 -1.91
CA PRO A 131 -14.74 0.80 -0.89
C PRO A 131 -15.05 1.33 0.51
N LEU A 132 -14.62 2.54 0.85
CA LEU A 132 -14.86 3.18 2.15
C LEU A 132 -16.03 4.17 2.14
N ALA A 133 -16.74 4.30 1.02
CA ALA A 133 -17.92 5.16 0.90
C ALA A 133 -19.01 4.75 1.90
N THR A 134 -19.76 5.73 2.41
CA THR A 134 -20.82 5.50 3.41
C THR A 134 -21.86 4.48 2.93
N ALA A 135 -22.21 4.52 1.65
CA ALA A 135 -23.13 3.56 1.02
C ALA A 135 -22.65 2.09 1.09
N LYS A 136 -21.35 1.84 1.31
CA LYS A 136 -20.76 0.50 1.33
C LYS A 136 -20.39 0.00 2.72
N ILE A 137 -20.66 0.76 3.78
CA ILE A 137 -20.29 0.38 5.17
C ILE A 137 -20.86 -0.99 5.55
N ALA A 138 -22.16 -1.22 5.30
CA ALA A 138 -22.81 -2.49 5.65
C ALA A 138 -22.12 -3.69 4.97
N ARG A 139 -21.79 -3.55 3.67
CA ARG A 139 -21.05 -4.56 2.91
C ARG A 139 -19.66 -4.80 3.50
N ARG A 140 -18.91 -3.74 3.83
CA ARG A 140 -17.57 -3.86 4.43
C ARG A 140 -17.59 -4.50 5.82
N ARG A 141 -18.61 -4.22 6.63
CA ARG A 141 -18.81 -4.91 7.92
C ARG A 141 -19.16 -6.38 7.72
N GLY A 142 -19.95 -6.72 6.69
CA GLY A 142 -20.21 -8.11 6.30
C GLY A 142 -18.94 -8.85 5.89
N ASP A 143 -18.09 -8.23 5.06
CA ASP A 143 -16.79 -8.81 4.66
C ASP A 143 -15.90 -9.08 5.89
N LEU A 144 -15.79 -8.13 6.81
CA LEU A 144 -15.00 -8.27 8.04
C LEU A 144 -15.59 -9.31 9.00
N ALA A 145 -16.91 -9.40 9.14
CA ALA A 145 -17.57 -10.42 9.96
C ALA A 145 -17.30 -11.83 9.41
N ALA A 146 -17.41 -12.02 8.10
CA ALA A 146 -17.09 -13.30 7.46
C ALA A 146 -15.61 -13.68 7.66
N MET A 147 -14.71 -12.71 7.53
CA MET A 147 -13.29 -12.90 7.78
C MET A 147 -13.00 -13.31 9.24
N VAL A 148 -13.62 -12.64 10.22
CA VAL A 148 -13.44 -12.96 11.65
C VAL A 148 -13.96 -14.36 11.97
N ARG A 149 -15.14 -14.72 11.45
CA ARG A 149 -15.67 -16.08 11.61
C ARG A 149 -14.71 -17.13 11.05
N ARG A 150 -14.18 -16.90 9.83
CA ARG A 150 -13.18 -17.78 9.23
C ARG A 150 -11.94 -17.92 10.11
N ILE A 151 -11.44 -16.82 10.67
CA ILE A 151 -10.27 -16.84 11.56
C ILE A 151 -10.55 -17.72 12.79
N VAL A 152 -11.71 -17.56 13.43
CA VAL A 152 -12.10 -18.36 14.60
C VAL A 152 -12.20 -19.85 14.26
N GLU A 153 -12.83 -20.18 13.13
CA GLU A 153 -13.02 -21.57 12.70
C GLU A 153 -11.71 -22.26 12.30
N ALA A 154 -10.82 -21.54 11.60
CA ALA A 154 -9.65 -22.12 10.94
C ALA A 154 -8.38 -22.08 11.78
N HIS A 155 -8.31 -21.14 12.73
CA HIS A 155 -7.06 -20.77 13.38
C HIS A 155 -7.25 -20.69 14.91
N PRO A 156 -7.34 -21.84 15.60
CA PRO A 156 -7.52 -21.88 17.05
C PRO A 156 -6.36 -21.23 17.84
N ALA A 157 -5.19 -21.06 17.20
CA ALA A 157 -4.04 -20.35 17.78
C ALA A 157 -4.12 -18.81 17.66
N ALA A 158 -5.13 -18.27 16.96
CA ALA A 158 -5.31 -16.83 16.82
C ALA A 158 -5.79 -16.22 18.14
N THR A 159 -5.06 -15.22 18.64
CA THR A 159 -5.37 -14.54 19.91
C THR A 159 -5.74 -13.08 19.71
N HIS A 160 -5.21 -12.43 18.69
CA HIS A 160 -5.45 -11.01 18.44
C HIS A 160 -5.28 -10.66 16.96
N ILE A 161 -5.97 -9.60 16.55
CA ILE A 161 -5.84 -9.04 15.21
C ILE A 161 -4.93 -7.83 15.26
N VAL A 162 -4.05 -7.69 14.27
CA VAL A 162 -3.13 -6.57 14.09
C VAL A 162 -3.26 -5.97 12.71
N GLY A 163 -2.94 -4.69 12.59
CA GLY A 163 -2.99 -3.99 11.31
C GLY A 163 -1.97 -2.87 11.24
N ARG A 164 -1.54 -2.54 10.01
CA ARG A 164 -0.59 -1.47 9.75
C ARG A 164 -0.96 -0.73 8.47
N SER A 165 -1.37 0.53 8.59
CA SER A 165 -1.78 1.34 7.44
C SER A 165 -1.84 2.83 7.78
N TRP A 166 -1.69 3.69 6.79
CA TRP A 166 -2.05 5.11 6.91
C TRP A 166 -3.57 5.30 6.94
N LEU A 167 -4.37 4.35 6.43
CA LEU A 167 -5.83 4.46 6.41
C LEU A 167 -6.42 4.59 7.81
N TYR A 168 -5.70 4.18 8.85
CA TYR A 168 -6.08 4.41 10.24
C TYR A 168 -6.05 5.88 10.66
N ASN A 169 -5.61 6.82 9.81
CA ASN A 169 -5.83 8.25 10.02
C ASN A 169 -7.26 8.68 9.61
N LEU A 170 -7.97 7.87 8.81
CA LEU A 170 -9.27 8.21 8.25
C LEU A 170 -10.42 7.68 9.10
N GLU A 171 -11.38 8.54 9.45
CA GLU A 171 -12.64 8.12 10.09
C GLU A 171 -13.35 7.01 9.29
N ALA A 172 -13.42 7.18 7.98
CA ALA A 172 -14.12 6.26 7.08
C ALA A 172 -13.60 4.81 7.14
N TYR A 173 -12.32 4.62 7.47
CA TYR A 173 -11.73 3.31 7.69
C TYR A 173 -11.91 2.84 9.13
N ARG A 174 -11.68 3.73 10.11
CA ARG A 174 -11.73 3.43 11.56
C ARG A 174 -13.11 2.93 12.00
N ARG A 175 -14.19 3.50 11.46
CA ARG A 175 -15.58 3.13 11.79
C ARG A 175 -15.96 1.69 11.42
N LEU A 176 -15.14 1.01 10.61
CA LEU A 176 -15.38 -0.37 10.23
C LEU A 176 -14.98 -1.34 11.34
N PHE A 177 -14.12 -0.96 12.29
CA PHE A 177 -13.51 -1.86 13.26
C PHE A 177 -14.09 -1.68 14.68
N PRO A 178 -13.85 -2.65 15.59
CA PRO A 178 -14.19 -2.48 17.00
C PRO A 178 -13.59 -1.18 17.58
N PRO A 179 -14.31 -0.46 18.46
CA PRO A 179 -13.80 0.78 19.05
C PRO A 179 -12.44 0.62 19.74
N GLU A 180 -12.21 -0.49 20.42
CA GLU A 180 -10.93 -0.82 21.09
C GLU A 180 -9.77 -0.93 20.08
N TYR A 181 -9.99 -1.57 18.94
CA TYR A 181 -9.01 -1.69 17.86
C TYR A 181 -8.72 -0.34 17.20
N ALA A 182 -9.77 0.46 16.98
CA ALA A 182 -9.60 1.80 16.46
C ALA A 182 -8.88 2.69 17.49
N ALA A 183 -9.13 2.55 18.79
CA ALA A 183 -8.50 3.37 19.82
C ALA A 183 -7.02 3.04 20.04
N SER A 184 -6.57 1.82 19.75
CA SER A 184 -5.18 1.37 19.96
C SER A 184 -4.17 1.90 18.94
N ARG A 185 -4.57 2.82 18.05
CA ARG A 185 -3.70 3.43 17.04
C ARG A 185 -2.47 4.07 17.68
N ALA A 186 -1.30 3.59 17.29
CA ALA A 186 -0.02 4.21 17.59
C ALA A 186 0.81 4.35 16.30
N PRO A 187 1.77 5.29 16.23
CA PRO A 187 2.74 5.29 15.14
C PRO A 187 3.39 3.91 14.99
N ALA A 188 3.40 3.37 13.77
CA ALA A 188 4.02 2.08 13.56
C ALA A 188 5.54 2.17 13.83
N PRO A 189 6.12 1.19 14.54
CA PRO A 189 7.57 1.17 14.77
C PRO A 189 8.31 1.09 13.42
N GLY A 190 9.44 1.79 13.32
CA GLY A 190 10.32 1.73 12.16
C GLY A 190 11.25 0.51 12.16
N PRO A 191 11.91 0.20 11.02
CA PRO A 191 11.76 0.84 9.72
C PRO A 191 10.43 0.52 9.03
N LEU A 192 9.94 1.44 8.18
CA LEU A 192 8.76 1.21 7.33
C LEU A 192 9.21 0.91 5.90
N HIS A 193 8.80 -0.24 5.36
CA HIS A 193 9.05 -0.55 3.95
C HIS A 193 8.15 0.30 3.03
N LEU A 194 8.79 1.00 2.09
CA LEU A 194 8.11 1.79 1.05
C LEU A 194 7.88 0.99 -0.25
N SER A 195 8.32 -0.27 -0.27
CA SER A 195 8.14 -1.18 -1.41
C SER A 195 6.71 -1.66 -1.59
N GLY A 196 5.81 -1.42 -0.63
CA GLY A 196 4.39 -1.73 -0.72
C GLY A 196 3.48 -0.52 -0.89
N THR A 197 2.21 -0.75 -1.21
CA THR A 197 1.21 0.31 -1.43
C THR A 197 0.75 1.01 -0.15
N SER A 198 1.26 0.62 1.02
CA SER A 198 0.91 1.19 2.32
C SER A 198 1.08 2.71 2.29
N SER A 199 2.28 3.26 2.33
CA SER A 199 2.42 4.73 2.38
C SER A 199 1.97 5.40 1.09
N TRP A 200 2.24 4.79 -0.07
CA TRP A 200 1.93 5.39 -1.37
C TRP A 200 0.44 5.56 -1.65
N GLY A 201 -0.43 4.75 -1.05
CA GLY A 201 -1.87 4.83 -1.26
C GLY A 201 -2.48 6.19 -0.89
N GLN A 202 -1.82 7.00 -0.05
CA GLN A 202 -2.33 8.33 0.32
C GLN A 202 -2.31 9.35 -0.85
N LEU A 203 -1.49 9.12 -1.88
CA LEU A 203 -1.33 10.03 -3.03
C LEU A 203 -2.45 9.89 -4.07
N ILE A 204 -3.28 8.85 -3.96
CA ILE A 204 -4.36 8.57 -4.89
C ILE A 204 -5.68 8.31 -4.16
N ASP A 205 -6.79 8.56 -4.84
CA ASP A 205 -8.11 8.21 -4.37
C ASP A 205 -8.51 6.78 -4.79
N SER A 206 -9.76 6.40 -4.47
CA SER A 206 -10.28 5.08 -4.80
C SER A 206 -10.35 4.75 -6.31
N ARG A 207 -10.29 5.77 -7.18
CA ARG A 207 -10.30 5.68 -8.65
C ARG A 207 -8.90 5.88 -9.26
N GLU A 208 -7.87 5.85 -8.42
CA GLU A 208 -6.48 6.12 -8.80
C GLU A 208 -6.26 7.57 -9.28
N ALA A 209 -7.17 8.50 -8.98
CA ALA A 209 -6.97 9.92 -9.26
C ALA A 209 -6.04 10.54 -8.22
N ILE A 210 -5.17 11.44 -8.66
CA ILE A 210 -4.16 12.05 -7.80
C ILE A 210 -4.80 12.99 -6.79
N ARG A 211 -4.39 12.83 -5.54
CA ARG A 211 -4.67 13.75 -4.44
C ARG A 211 -3.58 14.82 -4.40
N SER A 212 -3.79 15.88 -5.19
CA SER A 212 -2.79 16.94 -5.42
C SER A 212 -2.24 17.52 -4.12
N GLU A 213 -3.07 17.75 -3.11
CA GLU A 213 -2.68 18.29 -1.82
C GLU A 213 -1.70 17.39 -1.06
N VAL A 214 -1.89 16.07 -1.14
CA VAL A 214 -1.01 15.10 -0.47
C VAL A 214 0.27 14.89 -1.26
N ARG A 215 0.17 14.85 -2.60
CA ARG A 215 1.34 14.79 -3.48
C ARG A 215 2.25 16.01 -3.26
N ASP A 216 1.69 17.21 -3.24
CA ASP A 216 2.47 18.45 -3.15
C ASP A 216 3.14 18.58 -1.78
N ALA A 217 2.42 18.23 -0.70
CA ALA A 217 3.01 18.15 0.63
C ALA A 217 4.13 17.09 0.71
N PHE A 218 3.94 15.91 0.09
CA PHE A 218 4.99 14.89 0.01
C PHE A 218 6.22 15.40 -0.74
N VAL A 219 6.05 16.03 -1.91
CA VAL A 219 7.16 16.60 -2.70
C VAL A 219 7.89 17.69 -1.93
N ALA A 220 7.17 18.57 -1.23
CA ALA A 220 7.77 19.60 -0.39
C ALA A 220 8.62 18.99 0.74
N ASN A 221 8.15 17.90 1.36
CA ASN A 221 8.89 17.21 2.43
C ASN A 221 10.20 16.56 1.96
N LEU A 222 10.40 16.35 0.64
CA LEU A 222 11.65 15.79 0.12
C LEU A 222 12.85 16.71 0.32
N ALA A 223 12.63 18.03 0.44
CA ALA A 223 13.68 19.01 0.67
C ALA A 223 14.44 18.72 1.97
N THR A 224 13.73 18.31 3.02
CA THR A 224 14.25 18.00 4.36
C THR A 224 14.22 16.50 4.67
N LEU A 225 14.30 15.65 3.63
CA LEU A 225 14.26 14.20 3.79
C LEU A 225 15.43 13.69 4.65
N ASP A 226 15.11 12.88 5.65
CA ASP A 226 16.08 12.07 6.39
C ASP A 226 16.23 10.70 5.69
N PRO A 227 17.41 10.36 5.13
CA PRO A 227 17.61 9.11 4.39
C PRO A 227 17.50 7.86 5.29
N GLU A 228 17.65 7.99 6.61
CA GLU A 228 17.46 6.89 7.56
C GLU A 228 15.98 6.65 7.87
N ARG A 229 15.13 7.63 7.57
CA ARG A 229 13.70 7.61 7.87
C ARG A 229 12.85 8.12 6.70
N PRO A 230 13.01 7.59 5.48
CA PRO A 230 12.40 8.16 4.27
C PRO A 230 10.87 8.11 4.28
N TRP A 231 10.29 7.21 5.07
CA TRP A 231 8.85 7.12 5.28
C TRP A 231 8.25 8.33 6.01
N THR A 232 9.07 9.20 6.60
CA THR A 232 8.60 10.43 7.27
C THR A 232 8.24 11.54 6.29
N ALA A 233 8.63 11.43 5.01
CA ALA A 233 8.22 12.39 3.98
C ALA A 233 6.71 12.32 3.65
N PHE A 234 6.04 11.22 3.99
CA PHE A 234 4.62 11.02 3.74
C PHE A 234 3.80 11.82 4.77
N PRO A 235 2.89 12.73 4.35
CA PRO A 235 2.11 13.54 5.30
C PRO A 235 1.31 12.74 6.33
N GLN A 236 0.78 11.58 5.96
CA GLN A 236 0.05 10.73 6.89
C GLN A 236 0.95 9.59 7.37
N ARG A 237 1.12 9.51 8.70
CA ARG A 237 1.91 8.47 9.32
C ARG A 237 1.22 7.11 9.17
N VAL A 238 2.00 6.07 8.91
CA VAL A 238 1.52 4.70 9.04
C VAL A 238 1.31 4.40 10.52
N LEU A 239 0.10 3.96 10.86
CA LEU A 239 -0.25 3.59 12.23
C LEU A 239 -0.33 2.07 12.35
N ALA A 240 0.08 1.56 13.51
CA ALA A 240 -0.16 0.20 13.96
C ALA A 240 -1.35 0.18 14.92
N VAL A 241 -2.14 -0.89 14.84
CA VAL A 241 -3.31 -1.15 15.68
C VAL A 241 -3.33 -2.61 16.08
N LYS A 242 -3.89 -2.88 17.25
CA LYS A 242 -4.10 -4.23 17.76
C LYS A 242 -5.32 -4.29 18.67
N ALA A 243 -6.01 -5.42 18.70
CA ALA A 243 -6.98 -5.75 19.73
C ALA A 243 -7.17 -7.27 19.83
N PRO A 244 -7.61 -7.79 20.98
CA PRO A 244 -7.94 -9.21 21.13
C PRO A 244 -8.96 -9.67 20.10
N LEU A 245 -8.88 -10.92 19.67
CA LEU A 245 -9.82 -11.51 18.69
C LEU A 245 -11.26 -11.44 19.24
N GLU A 246 -11.42 -11.55 20.55
CA GLU A 246 -12.70 -11.45 21.27
C GLU A 246 -13.37 -10.09 21.11
N ALA A 247 -12.60 -9.02 20.91
CA ALA A 247 -13.16 -7.71 20.62
C ALA A 247 -13.83 -7.67 19.24
N PHE A 248 -13.29 -8.43 18.28
CA PHE A 248 -13.86 -8.56 16.94
C PHE A 248 -15.08 -9.47 16.93
N THR A 249 -15.01 -10.64 17.59
CA THR A 249 -16.14 -11.58 17.64
C THR A 249 -17.38 -10.93 18.26
N ARG A 250 -17.19 -10.23 19.39
CA ARG A 250 -18.24 -9.46 20.06
C ARG A 250 -18.79 -8.33 19.19
N PHE A 251 -17.93 -7.61 18.46
CA PHE A 251 -18.36 -6.47 17.64
C PHE A 251 -19.15 -6.88 16.38
N TYR A 252 -18.87 -8.06 15.82
CA TYR A 252 -19.55 -8.57 14.64
C TYR A 252 -20.62 -9.62 14.93
N GLY A 253 -20.74 -10.11 16.18
CA GLY A 253 -21.69 -11.13 16.57
C GLY A 253 -21.38 -12.50 15.94
N THR A 254 -20.10 -12.85 15.87
CA THR A 254 -19.61 -14.12 15.30
C THR A 254 -19.09 -15.06 16.35
#